data_AF-A0AAE3Y795-F1
#
_entry.id   AF-A0AAE3Y795-F1
#
_cell.length_a   1.000
_cell.length_b   1.000
_cell.length_c   1.000
_cell.angle_alpha   90.00
_cell.angle_beta   90.00
_cell.angle_gamma   90.00
#
_symmetry.space_group_name_H-M   'P 1'
#
loop_
_entity.id
_entity.type
_entity.pdbx_description
1 polymer ?
#
loop_
_entity_poly.entity_id
_entity_poly.type
_entity_poly.pdbx_seq_one_letter_code
_entity_poly.pdbx_strand_id
1 'polypeptide(L)'
;MKKLCFLFFYMLGYPQDTMNDFPISKNMVTDTTKKITLYNRLYQYGIADAFVGGLYKGTLPLKDLKSKGDFGLGAPDMLDGELTILNGKVYQTKATGITIEAGDQFKTSLSFVTFFRPDKGFSMEKEADKEAVFQLISANLPNKNSIYAIKITGRFRMVKTRAFPPVKEEPFPVLTSIFHTQKTFDFSHAEGVLVGYYIPEYLNGINVKDFHFHFLSADKKQGGHVLDFVGENLKIELANLNSFELELPQNKDFQNFQFTTKNNEALQRVEQGK
;
A
#
# COMPACT_ATOMS: atom_id res chain seq x y z
N MET A 1 -21.87 -33.24 40.23
CA MET A 1 -20.53 -33.86 40.22
C MET A 1 -19.53 -32.84 39.68
N LYS A 2 -18.75 -32.21 40.57
CA LYS A 2 -17.73 -31.21 40.25
C LYS A 2 -16.45 -31.94 39.82
N LYS A 3 -15.88 -31.63 38.65
CA LYS A 3 -14.52 -32.07 38.28
C LYS A 3 -13.56 -30.91 38.54
N LEU A 4 -12.72 -31.11 39.55
CA LEU A 4 -11.61 -30.26 39.95
C LEU A 4 -10.39 -30.64 39.09
N CYS A 5 -9.88 -29.70 38.29
CA CYS A 5 -8.64 -29.89 37.53
C CYS A 5 -7.51 -29.21 38.32
N PHE A 6 -6.56 -30.00 38.82
CA PHE A 6 -5.34 -29.51 39.47
C PHE A 6 -4.35 -29.04 38.40
N LEU A 7 -3.94 -27.76 38.44
CA LEU A 7 -2.77 -27.25 37.72
C LEU A 7 -1.51 -27.54 38.57
N PHE A 8 -0.57 -28.29 38.01
CA PHE A 8 0.80 -28.40 38.53
C PHE A 8 1.64 -27.23 37.99
N PHE A 9 2.12 -26.37 38.88
CA PHE A 9 3.17 -25.39 38.59
C PHE A 9 4.54 -26.06 38.73
N TYR A 10 5.32 -26.13 37.65
CA TYR A 10 6.75 -26.44 37.72
C TYR A 10 7.53 -25.12 37.89
N MET A 11 8.06 -24.90 39.10
CA MET A 11 9.08 -23.89 39.39
C MET A 11 10.46 -24.49 39.06
N LEU A 12 11.10 -24.04 37.99
CA LEU A 12 12.51 -24.34 37.72
C LEU A 12 13.37 -23.25 38.36
N GLY A 13 14.14 -23.64 39.37
CA GLY A 13 15.08 -22.79 40.10
C GLY A 13 16.33 -22.48 39.26
N TYR A 14 16.83 -21.26 39.42
CA TYR A 14 18.16 -20.85 38.95
C TYR A 14 19.24 -21.30 39.93
N PRO A 15 20.38 -21.85 39.48
CA PRO A 15 21.60 -21.88 40.27
C PRO A 15 22.43 -20.61 40.03
N GLN A 16 22.78 -19.93 41.12
CA GLN A 16 23.95 -19.05 41.19
C GLN A 16 25.20 -19.94 41.15
N ASP A 17 26.19 -19.60 40.30
CA ASP A 17 27.59 -19.39 40.74
C ASP A 17 28.61 -19.29 39.59
N THR A 18 29.65 -18.52 39.92
CA THR A 18 31.01 -18.42 39.33
C THR A 18 31.26 -17.36 38.24
N MET A 19 31.82 -16.25 38.71
CA MET A 19 32.79 -15.42 37.99
C MET A 19 34.02 -16.26 37.62
N ASN A 20 34.53 -16.12 36.39
CA ASN A 20 35.96 -16.01 36.08
C ASN A 20 36.20 -15.65 34.59
N ASP A 21 36.88 -14.51 34.42
CA ASP A 21 37.87 -14.14 33.39
C ASP A 21 37.68 -14.54 31.91
N PHE A 22 37.40 -13.52 31.08
CA PHE A 22 37.89 -13.43 29.70
C PHE A 22 38.40 -12.00 29.41
N PRO A 23 39.45 -11.84 28.58
CA PRO A 23 40.29 -10.65 28.55
C PRO A 23 39.60 -9.46 27.84
N ILE A 24 39.85 -8.28 28.38
CA ILE A 24 39.42 -7.00 27.80
C ILE A 24 40.18 -6.77 26.48
N SER A 25 39.50 -7.01 25.36
CA SER A 25 39.93 -6.53 24.04
C SER A 25 39.59 -5.05 23.91
N LYS A 26 40.61 -4.19 24.01
CA LYS A 26 40.58 -2.82 23.51
C LYS A 26 40.39 -2.83 21.98
N ASN A 27 39.60 -1.86 21.51
CA ASN A 27 39.35 -1.49 20.11
C ASN A 27 38.17 -2.23 19.46
N MET A 28 36.99 -1.61 19.55
CA MET A 28 36.25 -1.10 18.38
C MET A 28 35.00 -0.39 18.91
N VAL A 29 35.01 0.94 18.87
CA VAL A 29 33.75 1.69 18.84
C VAL A 29 33.19 1.48 17.43
N THR A 30 32.34 0.47 17.26
CA THR A 30 31.54 0.35 16.05
C THR A 30 30.37 1.32 16.17
N ASP A 31 30.36 2.34 15.34
CA ASP A 31 29.20 3.19 15.09
C ASP A 31 28.02 2.31 14.65
N THR A 32 27.08 2.08 15.56
CA THR A 32 25.92 1.17 15.39
C THR A 32 24.73 1.82 14.67
N THR A 33 24.90 2.90 13.91
CA THR A 33 23.78 3.59 13.26
C THR A 33 23.60 3.27 11.77
N LYS A 34 24.04 2.10 11.29
CA LYS A 34 23.67 1.65 9.94
C LYS A 34 22.22 1.16 9.94
N LYS A 35 21.28 2.06 9.62
CA LYS A 35 19.86 1.75 9.45
C LYS A 35 19.72 0.59 8.45
N ILE A 36 19.29 -0.57 8.93
CA ILE A 36 19.08 -1.75 8.08
C ILE A 36 17.82 -1.51 7.26
N THR A 37 17.97 -1.43 5.93
CA THR A 37 16.83 -1.41 5.00
C THR A 37 16.33 -2.82 4.80
N LEU A 38 15.07 -3.08 5.18
CA LEU A 38 14.38 -4.33 4.88
C LEU A 38 13.62 -4.19 3.56
N TYR A 39 14.04 -4.95 2.56
CA TYR A 39 13.37 -5.00 1.26
C TYR A 39 12.16 -5.93 1.28
N ASN A 40 11.21 -5.68 0.39
CA ASN A 40 10.04 -6.55 0.17
C ASN A 40 9.27 -6.88 1.45
N ARG A 41 9.11 -5.87 2.31
CA ARG A 41 8.16 -5.84 3.44
C ARG A 41 7.06 -4.84 3.08
N LEU A 42 5.81 -5.24 3.18
CA LEU A 42 4.70 -4.29 3.08
C LEU A 42 4.68 -3.45 4.34
N TYR A 43 4.80 -2.14 4.22
CA TYR A 43 4.42 -1.19 5.24
C TYR A 43 3.10 -0.55 4.83
N GLN A 44 2.13 -0.55 5.75
CA GLN A 44 0.86 0.13 5.58
C GLN A 44 0.64 1.11 6.70
N TYR A 45 0.18 2.30 6.35
CA TYR A 45 -0.37 3.25 7.30
C TYR A 45 -1.89 3.34 7.12
N GLY A 46 -2.65 3.22 8.20
CA GLY A 46 -4.12 3.27 8.15
C GLY A 46 -4.76 1.91 7.83
N ILE A 47 -6.10 1.87 7.83
CA ILE A 47 -6.92 0.68 7.55
C ILE A 47 -7.87 1.02 6.41
N ALA A 48 -7.94 0.17 5.38
CA ALA A 48 -8.75 0.45 4.19
C ALA A 48 -10.25 0.64 4.51
N ASP A 49 -10.84 -0.22 5.35
CA ASP A 49 -12.24 -0.08 5.78
C ASP A 49 -12.49 1.22 6.55
N ALA A 50 -11.53 1.64 7.39
CA ALA A 50 -11.67 2.87 8.15
C ALA A 50 -11.59 4.10 7.24
N PHE A 51 -10.70 4.06 6.24
CA PHE A 51 -10.59 5.08 5.22
C PHE A 51 -11.90 5.18 4.40
N VAL A 52 -12.41 4.06 3.87
CA VAL A 52 -13.70 4.02 3.17
C VAL A 52 -14.85 4.50 4.07
N GLY A 53 -14.75 4.26 5.37
CA GLY A 53 -15.68 4.73 6.39
C GLY A 53 -15.60 6.23 6.72
N GLY A 54 -14.68 6.99 6.11
CA GLY A 54 -14.59 8.44 6.29
C GLY A 54 -13.35 8.94 7.04
N LEU A 55 -12.38 8.08 7.40
CA LEU A 55 -11.14 8.55 8.05
C LEU A 55 -10.14 9.15 7.04
N TYR A 56 -10.50 10.28 6.43
CA TYR A 56 -9.70 10.94 5.40
C TYR A 56 -8.60 11.87 5.94
N LYS A 57 -8.64 12.24 7.22
CA LYS A 57 -7.66 13.15 7.82
C LYS A 57 -6.28 12.48 7.92
N GLY A 58 -5.34 12.97 7.11
CA GLY A 58 -3.97 12.52 7.06
C GLY A 58 -3.20 12.92 8.31
N THR A 59 -2.48 11.96 8.88
CA THR A 59 -1.70 12.17 10.11
C THR A 59 -0.25 11.72 10.00
N LEU A 60 0.11 10.92 9.00
CA LEU A 60 1.50 10.56 8.69
C LEU A 60 2.11 11.52 7.66
N PRO A 61 3.18 12.26 8.00
CA PRO A 61 3.96 13.03 7.04
C PRO A 61 4.65 12.16 5.98
N LEU A 62 4.72 12.64 4.74
CA LEU A 62 5.36 11.91 3.65
C LEU A 62 6.86 11.71 3.86
N LYS A 63 7.55 12.58 4.59
CA LYS A 63 8.95 12.34 5.01
C LYS A 63 9.12 11.02 5.77
N ASP A 64 8.15 10.69 6.62
CA ASP A 64 8.20 9.51 7.49
C ASP A 64 7.80 8.28 6.68
N LEU A 65 6.80 8.41 5.79
CA LEU A 65 6.42 7.38 4.81
C LEU A 65 7.59 6.99 3.89
N LYS A 66 8.32 7.97 3.33
CA LYS A 66 9.50 7.72 2.47
C LYS A 66 10.60 6.94 3.17
N SER A 67 10.63 6.96 4.50
CA SER A 67 11.57 6.18 5.29
C SER A 67 11.21 4.70 5.41
N LYS A 68 10.00 4.32 4.96
CA LYS A 68 9.40 2.98 5.02
C LYS A 68 9.31 2.29 3.65
N GLY A 69 9.47 3.01 2.55
CA GLY A 69 9.47 2.43 1.20
C GLY A 69 9.78 3.42 0.09
N ASP A 70 10.15 2.89 -1.07
CA ASP A 70 10.45 3.63 -2.30
C ASP A 70 9.43 3.39 -3.43
N PHE A 71 8.45 2.52 -3.19
CA PHE A 71 7.44 2.08 -4.15
C PHE A 71 6.09 1.88 -3.45
N GLY A 72 4.99 2.29 -4.08
CA GLY A 72 3.65 2.05 -3.54
C GLY A 72 2.59 3.03 -3.98
N LEU A 73 1.46 3.03 -3.27
CA LEU A 73 0.31 3.90 -3.54
C LEU A 73 -0.43 4.24 -2.26
N GLY A 74 -1.38 5.17 -2.33
CA GLY A 74 -2.21 5.51 -1.19
C GLY A 74 -3.15 6.69 -1.45
N ALA A 75 -3.77 7.17 -0.39
CA ALA A 75 -4.63 8.33 -0.39
C ALA A 75 -3.99 9.51 0.38
N PRO A 76 -4.12 10.73 -0.14
CA PRO A 76 -3.63 11.93 0.52
C PRO A 76 -4.53 12.35 1.68
N ASP A 77 -4.07 13.36 2.41
CA ASP A 77 -4.88 14.09 3.38
C ASP A 77 -6.19 14.58 2.74
N MET A 78 -7.29 14.47 3.49
CA MET A 78 -8.63 14.93 3.13
C MET A 78 -9.18 14.34 1.83
N LEU A 79 -8.70 13.18 1.38
CA LEU A 79 -9.11 12.58 0.09
C LEU A 79 -8.80 13.50 -1.12
N ASP A 80 -7.79 14.38 -1.02
CA ASP A 80 -7.39 15.30 -2.11
C ASP A 80 -6.69 14.56 -3.28
N GLY A 81 -7.38 13.63 -3.94
CA GLY A 81 -6.86 12.87 -5.07
C GLY A 81 -6.20 11.56 -4.67
N GLU A 82 -5.13 11.20 -5.38
CA GLU A 82 -4.47 9.89 -5.29
C GLU A 82 -2.96 10.03 -5.14
N LEU A 83 -2.31 9.14 -4.37
CA LEU A 83 -0.85 9.10 -4.22
C LEU A 83 -0.22 7.94 -4.97
N THR A 84 0.80 8.20 -5.77
CA THR A 84 1.69 7.19 -6.36
C THR A 84 3.11 7.40 -5.85
N ILE A 85 3.73 6.34 -5.34
CA ILE A 85 5.11 6.35 -4.83
C ILE A 85 5.99 5.57 -5.79
N LEU A 86 7.01 6.23 -6.34
CA LEU A 86 7.94 5.62 -7.28
C LEU A 86 9.34 6.20 -7.10
N ASN A 87 10.33 5.32 -6.90
CA ASN A 87 11.74 5.66 -6.69
C ASN A 87 11.94 6.67 -5.53
N GLY A 88 11.21 6.48 -4.43
CA GLY A 88 11.30 7.32 -3.23
C GLY A 88 10.63 8.69 -3.34
N LYS A 89 10.03 9.01 -4.49
CA LYS A 89 9.23 10.21 -4.71
C LYS A 89 7.75 9.90 -4.59
N VAL A 90 6.98 10.86 -4.10
CA VAL A 90 5.52 10.74 -3.93
C VAL A 90 4.85 11.74 -4.86
N TYR A 91 3.91 11.28 -5.65
CA TYR A 91 3.18 12.06 -6.64
C TYR A 91 1.70 12.09 -6.27
N GLN A 92 1.12 13.29 -6.21
CA GLN A 92 -0.31 13.49 -5.97
C GLN A 92 -1.00 13.80 -7.31
N THR A 93 -1.94 12.95 -7.71
CA THR A 93 -2.87 13.24 -8.82
C THR A 93 -4.15 13.84 -8.24
N LYS A 94 -4.46 15.09 -8.59
CA LYS A 94 -5.66 15.78 -8.10
C LYS A 94 -6.88 15.50 -8.98
N ALA A 95 -8.08 15.80 -8.47
CA ALA A 95 -9.30 15.82 -9.27
C ALA A 95 -9.31 16.80 -10.46
N THR A 96 -8.30 17.68 -10.58
CA THR A 96 -8.08 18.50 -11.79
C THR A 96 -7.40 17.72 -12.92
N GLY A 97 -6.93 16.49 -12.67
CA GLY A 97 -6.14 15.67 -13.58
C GLY A 97 -4.64 15.98 -13.56
N ILE A 98 -4.23 17.01 -12.81
CA ILE A 98 -2.82 17.41 -12.69
C ILE A 98 -2.15 16.53 -11.64
N THR A 99 -0.99 15.98 -12.03
CA THR A 99 -0.08 15.28 -11.12
C THR A 99 1.09 16.20 -10.73
N ILE A 100 1.41 16.26 -9.44
CA ILE A 100 2.54 17.01 -8.89
C ILE A 100 3.34 16.15 -7.91
N GLU A 101 4.65 16.42 -7.78
CA GLU A 101 5.44 15.82 -6.71
C GLU A 101 5.06 16.48 -5.37
N ALA A 102 4.65 15.66 -4.39
CA ALA A 102 4.22 16.11 -3.08
C ALA A 102 5.41 16.36 -2.15
N GLY A 103 5.37 17.48 -1.43
CA GLY A 103 6.41 17.86 -0.47
C GLY A 103 6.41 16.99 0.79
N ASP A 104 7.53 16.98 1.50
CA ASP A 104 7.77 16.13 2.67
C ASP A 104 6.82 16.34 3.86
N GLN A 105 6.25 17.54 3.98
CA GLN A 105 5.29 17.89 5.04
C GLN A 105 3.84 17.55 4.67
N PHE A 106 3.58 17.19 3.40
CA PHE A 106 2.27 16.69 3.01
C PHE A 106 1.98 15.39 3.77
N LYS A 107 0.70 15.07 3.95
CA LYS A 107 0.29 13.93 4.77
C LYS A 107 -0.52 12.93 3.97
N THR A 108 -0.51 11.70 4.46
CA THR A 108 -1.35 10.61 3.97
C THR A 108 -2.28 10.12 5.08
N SER A 109 -3.47 9.69 4.67
CA SER A 109 -4.49 9.06 5.51
C SER A 109 -4.47 7.54 5.39
N LEU A 110 -4.09 7.02 4.22
CA LEU A 110 -3.93 5.60 3.93
C LEU A 110 -2.78 5.42 2.94
N SER A 111 -1.83 4.51 3.19
CA SER A 111 -0.76 4.23 2.23
C SER A 111 -0.23 2.82 2.36
N PHE A 112 0.32 2.30 1.27
CA PHE A 112 0.91 0.98 1.15
C PHE A 112 2.25 1.12 0.42
N VAL A 113 3.37 0.95 1.12
CA VAL A 113 4.71 1.11 0.54
C VAL A 113 5.63 -0.06 0.88
N THR A 114 6.64 -0.26 0.03
CA THR A 114 7.74 -1.18 0.28
C THR A 114 9.02 -0.63 -0.30
N PHE A 115 10.17 -1.10 0.20
CA PHE A 115 11.42 -0.96 -0.55
C PHE A 115 11.46 -2.08 -1.60
N PHE A 116 11.12 -1.72 -2.84
CA PHE A 116 10.83 -2.67 -3.90
C PHE A 116 12.10 -3.26 -4.51
N ARG A 117 12.21 -4.59 -4.50
CA ARG A 117 13.23 -5.35 -5.21
C ARG A 117 12.57 -6.51 -5.94
N PRO A 118 12.45 -6.46 -7.28
CA PRO A 118 11.77 -7.51 -8.01
C PRO A 118 12.56 -8.81 -7.94
N ASP A 119 11.85 -9.91 -7.72
CA ASP A 119 12.39 -11.28 -7.70
C ASP A 119 11.96 -12.09 -8.94
N LYS A 120 10.92 -11.64 -9.64
CA LYS A 120 10.43 -12.23 -10.89
C LYS A 120 10.06 -11.14 -11.88
N GLY A 121 10.36 -11.37 -13.15
CA GLY A 121 9.98 -10.48 -14.24
C GLY A 121 9.60 -11.24 -15.50
N PHE A 122 8.66 -10.69 -16.25
CA PHE A 122 8.24 -11.19 -17.55
C PHE A 122 7.67 -10.06 -18.41
N SER A 123 7.54 -10.32 -19.70
CA SER A 123 7.09 -9.32 -20.68
C SER A 123 5.87 -9.79 -21.43
N MET A 124 5.06 -8.84 -21.87
CA MET A 124 3.93 -9.04 -22.77
C MET A 124 4.08 -8.05 -23.92
N GLU A 125 4.52 -8.57 -25.07
CA GLU A 125 4.86 -7.74 -26.24
C GLU A 125 3.60 -7.22 -26.95
N LYS A 126 2.61 -8.10 -27.13
CA LYS A 126 1.36 -7.77 -27.81
C LYS A 126 0.45 -6.88 -26.97
N GLU A 127 -0.42 -6.14 -27.66
CA GLU A 127 -1.52 -5.43 -27.03
C GLU A 127 -2.38 -6.39 -26.21
N ALA A 128 -2.69 -6.03 -24.97
CA ALA A 128 -3.69 -6.72 -24.16
C ALA A 128 -4.42 -5.76 -23.21
N ASP A 129 -5.66 -6.12 -22.88
CA ASP A 129 -6.46 -5.44 -21.88
C ASP A 129 -6.04 -5.79 -20.45
N LYS A 130 -6.59 -5.04 -19.50
CA LYS A 130 -6.37 -5.23 -18.06
C LYS A 130 -6.64 -6.67 -17.63
N GLU A 131 -7.74 -7.27 -18.08
CA GLU A 131 -8.13 -8.62 -17.71
C GLU A 131 -7.08 -9.65 -18.14
N ALA A 132 -6.61 -9.60 -19.38
CA ALA A 132 -5.57 -10.49 -19.89
C ALA A 132 -4.24 -10.30 -19.12
N VAL A 133 -3.87 -9.06 -18.79
CA VAL A 133 -2.66 -8.76 -18.01
C VAL A 133 -2.77 -9.35 -16.60
N PHE A 134 -3.91 -9.18 -15.93
CA PHE A 134 -4.15 -9.71 -14.59
C PHE A 134 -4.22 -11.23 -14.57
N GLN A 135 -4.75 -11.86 -15.61
CA GLN A 135 -4.70 -13.31 -15.78
C GLN A 135 -3.27 -13.82 -15.93
N LEU A 136 -2.45 -13.16 -16.74
CA LEU A 136 -1.04 -13.50 -16.92
C LEU A 136 -0.27 -13.40 -15.59
N ILE A 137 -0.49 -12.31 -14.84
CA ILE A 137 0.11 -12.13 -13.51
C ILE A 137 -0.35 -13.25 -12.57
N SER A 138 -1.65 -13.49 -12.48
CA SER A 138 -2.24 -14.50 -11.59
C SER A 138 -1.73 -15.91 -11.87
N ALA A 139 -1.54 -16.26 -13.14
CA ALA A 139 -0.95 -17.55 -13.55
C ALA A 139 0.54 -17.67 -13.16
N ASN A 140 1.20 -16.54 -12.91
CA ASN A 140 2.60 -16.46 -12.56
C ASN A 140 2.88 -16.23 -11.06
N LEU A 141 1.85 -16.10 -10.22
CA LEU A 141 2.02 -16.00 -8.76
C LEU A 141 2.36 -17.38 -8.18
N PRO A 142 3.55 -17.58 -7.58
CA PRO A 142 3.92 -18.88 -6.99
C PRO A 142 3.00 -19.30 -5.84
N ASN A 143 2.49 -18.32 -5.07
CA ASN A 143 1.57 -18.53 -3.96
C ASN A 143 0.50 -17.44 -3.94
N LYS A 144 -0.76 -17.80 -4.22
CA LYS A 144 -1.90 -16.86 -4.24
C LYS A 144 -2.28 -16.32 -2.85
N ASN A 145 -1.75 -16.89 -1.77
CA ASN A 145 -1.95 -16.38 -0.41
C ASN A 145 -0.82 -15.44 0.04
N SER A 146 0.17 -15.15 -0.83
CA SER A 146 1.21 -14.16 -0.57
C SER A 146 0.79 -12.78 -1.07
N ILE A 147 1.47 -11.75 -0.55
CA ILE A 147 1.32 -10.37 -0.95
C ILE A 147 2.37 -10.08 -2.04
N TYR A 148 2.02 -9.38 -3.11
CA TYR A 148 2.99 -8.99 -4.13
C TYR A 148 2.95 -7.49 -4.38
N ALA A 149 4.11 -6.84 -4.43
CA ALA A 149 4.26 -5.55 -5.09
C ALA A 149 4.50 -5.78 -6.58
N ILE A 150 3.85 -5.00 -7.43
CA ILE A 150 3.79 -5.23 -8.87
C ILE A 150 4.03 -3.90 -9.59
N LYS A 151 5.08 -3.87 -10.40
CA LYS A 151 5.39 -2.73 -11.27
C LYS A 151 5.20 -3.15 -12.72
N ILE A 152 4.37 -2.41 -13.45
CA ILE A 152 4.15 -2.62 -14.88
C ILE A 152 4.61 -1.37 -15.62
N THR A 153 5.61 -1.50 -16.47
CA THR A 153 6.14 -0.39 -17.29
C THR A 153 5.87 -0.68 -18.76
N GLY A 154 5.40 0.29 -19.52
CA GLY A 154 5.18 0.10 -20.94
C GLY A 154 4.41 1.24 -21.59
N ARG A 155 3.81 0.92 -22.75
CA ARG A 155 2.95 1.84 -23.50
C ARG A 155 1.50 1.47 -23.25
N PHE A 156 0.69 2.47 -22.97
CA PHE A 156 -0.74 2.33 -22.73
C PHE A 156 -1.47 3.03 -23.86
N ARG A 157 -2.08 2.25 -24.74
CA ARG A 157 -2.96 2.80 -25.77
C ARG A 157 -4.13 3.54 -25.12
N MET A 158 -4.64 2.97 -24.03
CA MET A 158 -5.64 3.59 -23.17
C MET A 158 -5.27 3.29 -21.72
N VAL A 159 -5.38 4.29 -20.85
CA VAL A 159 -5.45 4.08 -19.40
C VAL A 159 -6.52 5.01 -18.84
N LYS A 160 -7.50 4.41 -18.16
CA LYS A 160 -8.57 5.10 -17.48
C LYS A 160 -8.25 5.14 -15.99
N THR A 161 -8.21 6.34 -15.45
CA THR A 161 -7.93 6.58 -14.03
C THR A 161 -9.06 7.36 -13.38
N ARG A 162 -9.03 7.44 -12.04
CA ARG A 162 -9.82 8.40 -11.26
C ARG A 162 -8.96 9.15 -10.25
N ALA A 163 -9.50 10.27 -9.77
CA ALA A 163 -9.08 10.94 -8.54
C ALA A 163 -10.28 11.61 -7.86
N PHE A 164 -10.31 11.63 -6.53
CA PHE A 164 -11.34 12.35 -5.77
C PHE A 164 -10.99 13.83 -5.55
N PRO A 165 -11.98 14.72 -5.47
CA PRO A 165 -11.79 16.05 -4.90
C PRO A 165 -11.67 15.96 -3.37
N PRO A 166 -11.01 16.95 -2.73
CA PRO A 166 -10.86 16.95 -1.27
C PRO A 166 -12.21 17.10 -0.57
N VAL A 167 -12.39 16.36 0.51
CA VAL A 167 -13.52 16.52 1.45
C VAL A 167 -13.09 17.47 2.56
N LYS A 168 -13.68 18.66 2.59
CA LYS A 168 -13.21 19.75 3.47
C LYS A 168 -13.93 19.85 4.81
N GLU A 169 -15.10 19.23 4.93
CA GLU A 169 -15.99 19.42 6.08
C GLU A 169 -16.24 18.10 6.81
N GLU A 170 -16.19 18.17 8.14
CA GLU A 170 -16.61 17.11 9.04
C GLU A 170 -18.12 17.22 9.34
N PRO A 171 -18.81 16.11 9.63
CA PRO A 171 -18.31 14.74 9.62
C PRO A 171 -18.06 14.24 8.18
N PHE A 172 -16.94 13.54 7.99
CA PHE A 172 -16.61 13.01 6.68
C PHE A 172 -17.60 11.90 6.27
N PRO A 173 -18.10 11.92 5.02
CA PRO A 173 -19.03 10.91 4.55
C PRO A 173 -18.29 9.61 4.21
N VAL A 174 -19.03 8.50 4.27
CA VAL A 174 -18.55 7.21 3.73
C VAL A 174 -18.26 7.38 2.24
N LEU A 175 -17.16 6.80 1.76
CA LEU A 175 -16.66 7.04 0.40
C LEU A 175 -17.67 6.68 -0.69
N THR A 176 -18.46 5.63 -0.46
CA THR A 176 -19.51 5.19 -1.38
C THR A 176 -20.62 6.23 -1.58
N SER A 177 -20.92 7.08 -0.59
CA SER A 177 -21.95 8.12 -0.76
C SER A 177 -21.47 9.32 -1.57
N ILE A 178 -20.15 9.54 -1.64
CA ILE A 178 -19.53 10.61 -2.45
C ILE A 178 -18.87 10.09 -3.73
N PHE A 179 -19.15 8.84 -4.10
CA PHE A 179 -18.53 8.21 -5.28
C PHE A 179 -18.78 8.98 -6.58
N HIS A 180 -19.95 9.61 -6.69
CA HIS A 180 -20.34 10.47 -7.81
C HIS A 180 -19.47 11.73 -7.95
N THR A 181 -18.67 12.08 -6.93
CA THR A 181 -17.80 13.27 -6.96
C THR A 181 -16.44 13.01 -7.61
N GLN A 182 -16.05 11.72 -7.76
CA GLN A 182 -14.78 11.36 -8.39
C GLN A 182 -14.70 11.92 -9.81
N LYS A 183 -13.48 12.24 -10.24
CA LYS A 183 -13.19 12.62 -11.62
C LYS A 183 -12.46 11.49 -12.29
N THR A 184 -12.95 11.07 -13.46
CA THR A 184 -12.30 10.06 -14.29
C THR A 184 -11.53 10.73 -15.41
N PHE A 185 -10.40 10.15 -15.78
CA PHE A 185 -9.55 10.64 -16.86
C PHE A 185 -9.19 9.48 -17.79
N ASP A 186 -9.33 9.70 -19.09
CA ASP A 186 -8.94 8.76 -20.13
C ASP A 186 -7.70 9.30 -20.83
N PHE A 187 -6.56 8.60 -20.66
CA PHE A 187 -5.31 8.95 -21.31
C PHE A 187 -5.05 8.00 -22.48
N SER A 188 -4.75 8.57 -23.65
CA SER A 188 -4.51 7.82 -24.87
C SER A 188 -3.03 7.86 -25.25
N HIS A 189 -2.47 6.73 -25.67
CA HIS A 189 -1.08 6.59 -26.12
C HIS A 189 -0.05 7.13 -25.10
N ALA A 190 -0.27 6.84 -23.83
CA ALA A 190 0.60 7.28 -22.74
C ALA A 190 1.70 6.26 -22.46
N GLU A 191 2.94 6.71 -22.30
CA GLU A 191 3.98 5.90 -21.68
C GLU A 191 3.97 6.12 -20.17
N GLY A 192 4.20 5.08 -19.38
CA GLY A 192 4.20 5.23 -17.93
C GLY A 192 4.40 3.94 -17.15
N VAL A 193 4.04 4.04 -15.87
CA VAL A 193 4.20 2.96 -14.90
C VAL A 193 2.90 2.76 -14.14
N LEU A 194 2.41 1.53 -14.09
CA LEU A 194 1.44 1.10 -13.08
C LEU A 194 2.22 0.62 -11.86
N VAL A 195 1.89 1.17 -10.71
CA VAL A 195 2.43 0.86 -9.39
C VAL A 195 1.29 0.24 -8.60
N GLY A 196 1.46 -0.97 -8.10
CA GLY A 196 0.36 -1.65 -7.44
C GLY A 196 0.73 -2.88 -6.64
N TYR A 197 -0.32 -3.53 -6.16
CA TYR A 197 -0.22 -4.71 -5.31
C TYR A 197 -1.23 -5.78 -5.74
N TYR A 198 -0.89 -7.03 -5.43
CA TYR A 198 -1.86 -8.11 -5.25
C TYR A 198 -1.96 -8.44 -3.77
N ILE A 199 -3.16 -8.37 -3.22
CA ILE A 199 -3.45 -8.64 -1.82
C ILE A 199 -4.36 -9.88 -1.71
N PRO A 200 -4.03 -10.88 -0.86
CA PRO A 200 -4.86 -12.07 -0.68
C PRO A 200 -6.15 -11.77 0.10
N GLU A 201 -7.17 -12.62 -0.10
CA GLU A 201 -8.52 -12.44 0.46
C GLU A 201 -8.55 -12.25 1.98
N TYR A 202 -7.68 -12.92 2.74
CA TYR A 202 -7.67 -12.84 4.22
C TYR A 202 -7.22 -11.47 4.76
N LEU A 203 -6.68 -10.59 3.92
CA LEU A 203 -6.35 -9.20 4.27
C LEU A 203 -7.41 -8.19 3.82
N ASN A 204 -8.51 -8.65 3.22
CA ASN A 204 -9.58 -7.76 2.80
C ASN A 204 -10.13 -6.95 3.99
N GLY A 205 -10.30 -5.66 3.80
CA GLY A 205 -10.75 -4.72 4.83
C GLY A 205 -9.62 -4.05 5.61
N ILE A 206 -8.59 -4.82 5.99
CA ILE A 206 -7.33 -4.23 6.42
C ILE A 206 -6.69 -3.50 5.23
N ASN A 207 -6.66 -4.17 4.08
CA ASN A 207 -6.17 -3.69 2.80
C ASN A 207 -7.24 -3.99 1.71
N VAL A 208 -6.97 -3.60 0.48
CA VAL A 208 -7.81 -3.87 -0.69
C VAL A 208 -7.41 -5.20 -1.29
N LYS A 209 -8.26 -6.23 -1.20
CA LYS A 209 -7.99 -7.53 -1.83
C LYS A 209 -7.87 -7.44 -3.36
N ASP A 210 -7.25 -8.45 -3.94
CA ASP A 210 -6.97 -8.56 -5.37
C ASP A 210 -6.02 -7.46 -5.86
N PHE A 211 -6.16 -7.05 -7.13
CA PHE A 211 -5.28 -6.08 -7.77
C PHE A 211 -5.70 -4.65 -7.48
N HIS A 212 -4.76 -3.85 -6.99
CA HIS A 212 -4.92 -2.41 -6.78
C HIS A 212 -3.73 -1.69 -7.40
N PHE A 213 -3.98 -0.84 -8.40
CA PHE A 213 -2.96 -0.10 -9.14
C PHE A 213 -3.27 1.38 -9.22
N HIS A 214 -2.22 2.19 -9.11
CA HIS A 214 -2.20 3.57 -9.57
C HIS A 214 -1.32 3.70 -10.81
N PHE A 215 -1.65 4.64 -11.70
CA PHE A 215 -0.86 5.00 -12.88
C PHE A 215 -0.03 6.26 -12.60
N LEU A 216 1.12 6.34 -13.26
CA LEU A 216 1.94 7.55 -13.34
C LEU A 216 2.60 7.63 -14.72
N SER A 217 2.33 8.70 -15.45
CA SER A 217 2.91 8.94 -16.78
C SER A 217 4.43 9.11 -16.73
N ALA A 218 5.08 8.87 -17.87
CA ALA A 218 6.52 9.04 -18.03
C ALA A 218 6.98 10.47 -17.68
N ASP A 219 6.22 11.48 -18.12
CA ASP A 219 6.45 12.90 -17.85
C ASP A 219 6.01 13.38 -16.45
N LYS A 220 5.39 12.49 -15.66
CA LYS A 220 4.93 12.73 -14.27
C LYS A 220 3.83 13.78 -14.14
N LYS A 221 3.09 14.07 -15.22
CA LYS A 221 2.00 15.07 -15.24
C LYS A 221 0.61 14.46 -15.12
N GLN A 222 0.48 13.17 -15.36
CA GLN A 222 -0.79 12.42 -15.35
C GLN A 222 -0.65 11.16 -14.51
N GLY A 223 -1.76 10.71 -13.93
CA GLY A 223 -1.77 9.55 -13.04
C GLY A 223 -3.15 9.29 -12.45
N GLY A 224 -3.20 8.60 -11.31
CA GLY A 224 -4.42 8.34 -10.56
C GLY A 224 -4.70 6.85 -10.36
N HIS A 225 -5.79 6.55 -9.66
CA HIS A 225 -6.25 5.18 -9.40
C HIS A 225 -6.74 4.53 -10.69
N VAL A 226 -6.24 3.35 -11.03
CA VAL A 226 -6.51 2.68 -12.31
C VAL A 226 -7.87 2.00 -12.28
N LEU A 227 -8.72 2.36 -13.24
CA LEU A 227 -10.01 1.71 -13.47
C LEU A 227 -9.93 0.70 -14.61
N ASP A 228 -9.21 1.06 -15.68
CA ASP A 228 -9.06 0.22 -16.87
C ASP A 228 -7.80 0.60 -17.67
N PHE A 229 -7.31 -0.30 -18.51
CA PHE A 229 -6.24 0.00 -19.46
C PHE A 229 -6.14 -1.02 -20.59
N VAL A 230 -5.51 -0.58 -21.69
CA VAL A 230 -5.00 -1.44 -22.77
C VAL A 230 -3.53 -1.10 -22.97
N GLY A 231 -2.67 -2.10 -22.76
CA GLY A 231 -1.21 -1.94 -22.75
C GLY A 231 -0.52 -2.78 -23.82
N GLU A 232 0.64 -2.30 -24.27
CA GLU A 232 1.51 -2.94 -25.25
C GLU A 232 2.97 -2.84 -24.78
N ASN A 233 3.80 -3.83 -25.10
CA ASN A 233 5.21 -3.88 -24.69
C ASN A 233 5.37 -3.71 -23.17
N LEU A 234 4.55 -4.43 -22.40
CA LEU A 234 4.53 -4.34 -20.95
C LEU A 234 5.66 -5.19 -20.35
N LYS A 235 6.52 -4.54 -19.57
CA LYS A 235 7.44 -5.21 -18.64
C LYS A 235 6.77 -5.29 -17.27
N ILE A 236 6.58 -6.50 -16.77
CA ILE A 236 5.93 -6.79 -15.49
C ILE A 236 7.00 -7.31 -14.52
N GLU A 237 7.13 -6.64 -13.38
CA GLU A 237 8.08 -6.97 -12.33
C GLU A 237 7.32 -7.22 -11.02
N LEU A 238 7.54 -8.39 -10.41
CA LEU A 238 6.92 -8.83 -9.17
C LEU A 238 7.96 -8.86 -8.05
N ALA A 239 7.53 -8.51 -6.84
CA ALA A 239 8.27 -8.75 -5.61
C ALA A 239 7.33 -9.42 -4.60
N ASN A 240 7.67 -10.63 -4.14
CA ASN A 240 6.94 -11.29 -3.07
C ASN A 240 7.25 -10.61 -1.72
N LEU A 241 6.20 -10.17 -1.01
CA LEU A 241 6.35 -9.48 0.27
C LEU A 241 6.14 -10.47 1.42
N ASN A 242 7.24 -10.78 2.12
CA ASN A 242 7.27 -11.85 3.12
C ASN A 242 6.82 -11.40 4.53
N SER A 243 6.62 -10.10 4.73
CA SER A 243 6.13 -9.57 6.00
C SER A 243 5.30 -8.31 5.80
N PHE A 244 4.48 -8.03 6.81
CA PHE A 244 3.54 -6.92 6.83
C PHE A 244 3.72 -6.11 8.12
N GLU A 245 3.94 -4.81 8.00
CA GLU A 245 3.88 -3.80 9.06
C GLU A 245 2.60 -3.01 8.89
N LEU A 246 1.81 -2.90 9.95
CA LEU A 246 0.63 -2.05 9.99
C LEU A 246 0.83 -0.99 11.06
N GLU A 247 0.93 0.27 10.63
CA GLU A 247 0.99 1.43 11.51
C GLU A 247 -0.39 2.08 11.59
N LEU A 248 -0.92 2.17 12.82
CA LEU A 248 -2.27 2.66 13.08
C LEU A 248 -2.26 4.18 13.36
N PRO A 249 -3.22 4.95 12.81
CA PRO A 249 -3.42 6.33 13.23
C PRO A 249 -3.68 6.42 14.74
N GLN A 250 -3.11 7.44 15.38
CA GLN A 250 -3.23 7.65 16.84
C GLN A 250 -4.19 8.80 17.19
N ASN A 251 -4.94 9.32 16.21
CA ASN A 251 -5.88 10.42 16.41
C ASN A 251 -7.21 9.95 17.03
N LYS A 252 -7.98 10.90 17.57
CA LYS A 252 -9.28 10.61 18.20
C LYS A 252 -10.30 10.02 17.22
N ASP A 253 -10.22 10.42 15.95
CA ASP A 253 -11.15 9.96 14.91
C ASP A 253 -11.03 8.43 14.73
N PHE A 254 -9.79 7.90 14.69
CA PHE A 254 -9.53 6.46 14.65
C PHE A 254 -9.90 5.74 15.95
N GLN A 255 -9.58 6.32 17.11
CA GLN A 255 -9.91 5.73 18.42
C GLN A 255 -11.42 5.56 18.64
N ASN A 256 -12.22 6.46 18.07
CA ASN A 256 -13.68 6.43 18.16
C ASN A 256 -14.35 5.75 16.96
N PHE A 257 -13.58 5.29 15.97
CA PHE A 257 -14.12 4.64 14.78
C PHE A 257 -14.69 3.27 15.12
N GLN A 258 -15.94 3.02 14.70
CA GLN A 258 -16.60 1.75 14.92
C GLN A 258 -16.48 0.87 13.67
N PHE A 259 -15.60 -0.12 13.72
CA PHE A 259 -15.54 -1.16 12.71
C PHE A 259 -16.80 -2.03 12.76
N THR A 260 -17.44 -2.25 11.61
CA THR A 260 -18.61 -3.14 11.51
C THR A 260 -18.27 -4.36 10.66
N THR A 261 -18.84 -5.52 10.98
CA THR A 261 -18.54 -6.81 10.35
C THR A 261 -19.35 -7.10 9.07
N LYS A 262 -20.05 -6.11 8.49
CA LYS A 262 -20.85 -6.37 7.28
C LYS A 262 -19.96 -6.49 6.05
N ASN A 263 -20.28 -7.45 5.18
CA ASN A 263 -19.62 -7.73 3.90
C ASN A 263 -19.02 -6.47 3.27
N ASN A 264 -17.70 -6.48 3.05
CA ASN A 264 -16.89 -5.40 2.47
C ASN A 264 -17.17 -5.14 0.98
N GLU A 265 -18.41 -5.33 0.52
CA GLU A 265 -18.87 -4.98 -0.83
C GLU A 265 -18.60 -3.50 -1.13
N ALA A 266 -18.68 -2.63 -0.12
CA ALA A 266 -18.37 -1.20 -0.25
C ALA A 266 -16.91 -0.96 -0.68
N LEU A 267 -15.94 -1.68 -0.08
CA LEU A 267 -14.54 -1.56 -0.44
C LEU A 267 -14.31 -2.02 -1.89
N GLN A 268 -14.87 -3.17 -2.26
CA GLN A 268 -14.73 -3.68 -3.64
C GLN A 268 -15.33 -2.72 -4.68
N ARG A 269 -16.48 -2.13 -4.37
CA ARG A 269 -17.14 -1.12 -5.21
C ARG A 269 -16.30 0.14 -5.40
N VAL A 270 -15.70 0.62 -4.30
CA VAL A 270 -14.81 1.78 -4.32
C VAL A 270 -13.65 1.56 -5.28
N GLU A 271 -13.01 0.40 -5.21
CA GLU A 271 -11.78 0.08 -5.94
C GLU A 271 -12.04 -0.24 -7.41
N GLN A 272 -13.23 -0.76 -7.72
CA GLN A 272 -13.65 -1.10 -9.10
C GLN A 272 -14.28 0.06 -9.87
N GLY A 273 -14.49 1.23 -9.27
CA GLY A 273 -15.18 2.31 -9.97
C GLY A 273 -16.70 2.11 -10.11
N LYS A 274 -17.37 1.30 -9.25
CA LYS A 274 -18.78 0.87 -9.41
C LYS A 274 -19.72 1.24 -8.26
#